data_AF-A0A0P7LMN6-F1
#
_entry.id   AF-A0A0P7LMN6-F1
#
_cell.length_a   1.000
_cell.length_b   1.000
_cell.length_c   1.000
_cell.angle_alpha   90.00
_cell.angle_beta   90.00
_cell.angle_gamma   90.00
#
_symmetry.space_group_name_H-M   'P 1'
#
loop_
_entity.id
_entity.type
_entity.pdbx_description
1 polymer ?
#
loop_
_entity_poly.entity_id
_entity_poly.type
_entity_poly.pdbx_seq_one_letter_code
_entity_poly.pdbx_strand_id
1 'polypeptide(L)'
;MTQHIGVKLINAYPMTRLAYNDFRGWELPSDENGSDEGYLVEYLDGGKPNTDRFNGYVSWSPKDVFDKAYRPVAGLSFGLAVEALKSGKRVTRAGWNGKGLWLELVQQSPSVDLPYIRLIYPVPGNGAMPYPNGARVPWAPSQTDVLADDWQIL
;
A
#
# COMPACT_ATOMS: atom_id res chain seq x y z
N MET A 1 3.43 0.47 29.37
CA MET A 1 3.23 0.87 27.97
C MET A 1 3.56 -0.32 27.10
N THR A 2 2.76 -0.58 26.05
CA THR A 2 3.02 -1.66 25.09
C THR A 2 3.35 -1.04 23.74
N GLN A 3 4.36 -1.56 23.04
CA GLN A 3 4.78 -1.05 21.74
C GLN A 3 4.07 -1.82 20.63
N HIS A 4 3.63 -1.10 19.59
CA HIS A 4 2.94 -1.67 18.43
C HIS A 4 3.56 -1.11 17.14
N ILE A 5 3.69 -1.97 16.12
CA ILE A 5 4.05 -1.60 14.76
C ILE A 5 2.99 -2.18 13.83
N GLY A 6 2.58 -1.41 12.82
CA GLY A 6 1.55 -1.82 11.88
C GLY A 6 1.73 -1.16 10.53
N VAL A 7 0.99 -1.67 9.54
CA VAL A 7 0.95 -1.15 8.18
C VAL A 7 -0.49 -0.82 7.84
N LYS A 8 -0.70 0.26 7.09
CA LYS A 8 -2.01 0.69 6.65
C LYS A 8 -2.04 1.11 5.20
N LEU A 9 -3.12 0.80 4.50
CA LEU A 9 -3.41 1.38 3.18
C LEU A 9 -4.44 2.49 3.35
N ILE A 10 -4.11 3.69 2.85
CA ILE A 10 -4.88 4.90 3.13
C ILE A 10 -5.06 5.77 1.88
N ASN A 11 -6.14 6.54 1.85
CA ASN A 11 -6.20 7.79 1.08
C ASN A 11 -5.80 8.95 1.97
N ALA A 12 -5.17 9.97 1.40
CA ALA A 12 -4.81 11.20 2.12
C ALA A 12 -5.18 12.44 1.32
N TYR A 13 -5.76 13.43 2.01
CA TYR A 13 -6.11 14.73 1.44
C TYR A 13 -5.53 15.83 2.33
N PRO A 14 -4.70 16.75 1.79
CA PRO A 14 -4.19 17.88 2.56
C PRO A 14 -5.33 18.67 3.19
N MET A 15 -5.27 18.87 4.51
CA MET A 15 -6.32 19.52 5.28
C MET A 15 -5.74 20.06 6.59
N THR A 16 -5.98 21.34 6.89
CA THR A 16 -5.56 21.91 8.18
C THR A 16 -6.37 21.35 9.33
N ARG A 17 -5.87 21.46 10.57
CA ARG A 17 -6.62 21.00 11.76
C ARG A 17 -7.99 21.66 11.87
N LEU A 18 -8.08 22.98 11.62
CA LEU A 18 -9.37 23.69 11.65
C LEU A 18 -10.34 23.15 10.60
N ALA A 19 -9.89 23.02 9.34
CA ALA A 19 -10.71 22.50 8.26
C ALA A 19 -11.22 21.07 8.54
N TYR A 20 -10.43 20.25 9.23
CA TYR A 20 -10.87 18.93 9.67
C TYR A 20 -11.92 18.99 10.77
N ASN A 21 -11.76 19.85 11.78
CA ASN A 21 -12.78 20.03 12.82
C ASN A 21 -14.10 20.53 12.21
N ASP A 22 -14.04 21.52 11.32
CA ASP A 22 -15.21 22.01 10.57
C ASP A 22 -15.88 20.88 9.77
N PHE A 23 -15.08 20.04 9.08
CA PHE A 23 -15.57 18.86 8.36
C PHE A 23 -16.29 17.87 9.29
N ARG A 24 -15.82 17.71 10.52
CA ARG A 24 -16.42 16.84 11.53
C ARG A 24 -17.61 17.48 12.26
N GLY A 25 -17.85 18.78 12.08
CA GLY A 25 -18.80 19.54 12.90
C GLY A 25 -18.36 19.67 14.36
N TRP A 26 -17.04 19.67 14.59
CA TRP A 26 -16.44 19.79 15.92
C TRP A 26 -15.93 21.22 16.14
N GLU A 27 -15.99 21.67 17.39
CA GLU A 27 -15.32 22.89 17.80
C GLU A 27 -13.82 22.61 17.95
N LEU A 28 -12.97 23.45 17.36
CA LEU A 28 -11.53 23.36 17.54
C LEU A 28 -11.19 23.62 19.03
N PRO A 29 -10.46 22.71 19.72
CA PRO A 29 -10.03 22.95 21.09
C PRO A 29 -9.23 24.25 21.22
N SER A 30 -9.45 25.01 22.30
CA SER A 30 -8.85 26.33 22.49
C SER A 30 -7.32 26.32 22.61
N ASP A 31 -6.75 25.17 22.96
CA ASP A 31 -5.32 24.92 23.13
C ASP A 31 -4.65 24.35 21.86
N GLU A 32 -5.40 24.19 20.77
CA GLU A 32 -4.92 23.65 19.50
C GLU A 32 -4.78 24.73 18.43
N ASN A 33 -3.75 24.62 17.58
CA ASN A 33 -3.55 25.52 16.46
C ASN A 33 -4.32 25.06 15.21
N GLY A 34 -5.36 25.81 14.83
CA GLY A 34 -6.18 25.52 13.66
C GLY A 34 -5.44 25.58 12.31
N SER A 35 -4.32 26.32 12.24
CA SER A 35 -3.50 26.46 11.03
C SER A 35 -2.52 25.31 10.81
N ASP A 36 -2.41 24.37 11.76
CA ASP A 36 -1.50 23.23 11.63
C ASP A 36 -1.80 22.46 10.35
N GLU A 37 -0.75 22.28 9.55
CA GLU A 37 -0.80 21.50 8.33
C GLU A 37 -0.93 20.00 8.66
N GLY A 38 -1.71 19.30 7.86
CA GLY A 38 -1.90 17.88 8.02
C GLY A 38 -2.74 17.30 6.89
N TYR A 39 -3.27 16.12 7.16
CA TYR A 39 -4.01 15.34 6.20
C TYR A 39 -5.25 14.74 6.85
N LEU A 40 -6.38 14.83 6.16
CA LEU A 40 -7.46 13.87 6.37
C LEU A 40 -6.99 12.52 5.80
N VAL A 41 -7.01 11.50 6.62
CA VAL A 41 -6.62 10.14 6.30
C VAL A 41 -7.85 9.25 6.32
N GLU A 42 -8.15 8.57 5.22
CA GLU A 42 -9.17 7.52 5.15
C GLU A 42 -8.47 6.14 5.11
N TYR A 43 -8.87 5.23 6.00
CA TYR A 43 -8.32 3.87 6.04
C TYR A 43 -9.09 2.94 5.12
N LEU A 44 -8.38 2.25 4.22
CA LEU A 44 -8.95 1.37 3.19
C LEU A 44 -8.86 -0.12 3.52
N ASP A 45 -8.20 -0.45 4.63
CA ASP A 45 -7.90 -1.80 5.10
C ASP A 45 -8.86 -2.29 6.18
N GLY A 46 -9.93 -1.53 6.45
CA GLY A 46 -11.03 -1.92 7.33
C GLY A 46 -11.45 -0.83 8.31
N GLY A 47 -12.25 -1.24 9.28
CA GLY A 47 -12.91 -0.33 10.23
C GLY A 47 -14.23 0.20 9.70
N LYS A 48 -15.16 0.47 10.62
CA LYS A 48 -16.45 1.09 10.29
C LYS A 48 -16.23 2.57 9.94
N PRO A 49 -16.85 3.09 8.87
CA PRO A 49 -16.81 4.52 8.60
C PRO A 49 -17.38 5.31 9.78
N ASN A 50 -16.80 6.49 10.04
CA ASN A 50 -17.21 7.42 11.09
C ASN A 50 -17.78 8.73 10.51
N THR A 51 -18.03 8.76 9.20
CA THR A 51 -18.70 9.84 8.46
C THR A 51 -19.48 9.25 7.29
N ASP A 52 -20.48 9.96 6.77
CA ASP A 52 -21.25 9.52 5.60
C ASP A 52 -20.58 9.86 4.26
N ARG A 53 -19.43 10.57 4.27
CA ARG A 53 -18.74 11.02 3.06
C ARG A 53 -17.68 10.06 2.53
N PHE A 54 -17.22 9.15 3.39
CA PHE A 54 -16.13 8.22 3.11
C PHE A 54 -16.57 6.81 3.46
N ASN A 55 -16.06 5.83 2.71
CA ASN A 55 -16.40 4.42 2.94
C ASN A 55 -15.56 3.83 4.09
N GLY A 56 -14.35 4.35 4.28
CA GLY A 56 -13.46 3.98 5.37
C GLY A 56 -13.63 4.84 6.63
N TYR A 57 -12.99 4.41 7.72
CA TYR A 57 -12.80 5.29 8.88
C TYR A 57 -11.91 6.47 8.48
N VAL A 58 -12.23 7.68 8.94
CA VAL A 58 -11.38 8.86 8.71
C VAL A 58 -10.82 9.44 10.00
N SER A 59 -9.55 9.85 9.97
CA SER A 59 -8.86 10.60 11.03
C SER A 59 -8.13 11.81 10.45
N TRP A 60 -7.61 12.68 11.30
CA TRP A 60 -6.62 13.68 10.91
C TRP A 60 -5.24 13.31 11.42
N SER A 61 -4.21 13.51 10.60
CA SER A 61 -2.81 13.32 10.97
C SER A 61 -2.06 14.64 10.77
N PRO A 62 -1.28 15.11 11.75
CA PRO A 62 -0.32 16.19 11.55
C PRO A 62 0.63 15.86 10.40
N LYS A 63 1.08 16.88 9.67
CA LYS A 63 1.93 16.73 8.49
C LYS A 63 3.21 15.96 8.78
N ASP A 64 3.92 16.29 9.84
CA ASP A 64 5.21 15.67 10.18
C ASP A 64 5.06 14.19 10.60
N VAL A 65 3.97 13.85 11.29
CA VAL A 65 3.61 12.47 11.64
C VAL A 65 3.24 11.70 10.37
N PHE A 66 2.45 12.32 9.49
CA PHE A 66 2.03 11.70 8.24
C PHE A 66 3.23 11.40 7.33
N ASP A 67 4.08 12.41 7.08
CA ASP A 67 5.23 12.31 6.18
C ASP A 67 6.28 11.28 6.68
N LYS A 68 6.34 11.03 8.00
CA LYS A 68 7.21 9.98 8.58
C LYS A 68 6.58 8.58 8.52
N ALA A 69 5.26 8.47 8.64
CA ALA A 69 4.56 7.20 8.74
C ALA A 69 4.15 6.62 7.38
N TYR A 70 3.82 7.48 6.42
CA TYR A 70 3.22 7.10 5.15
C TYR A 70 4.10 7.52 3.97
N ARG A 71 3.98 6.78 2.87
CA ARG A 71 4.65 7.06 1.60
C ARG A 71 3.72 6.69 0.46
N PRO A 72 3.88 7.29 -0.74
CA PRO A 72 3.12 6.87 -1.91
C PRO A 72 3.29 5.37 -2.20
N VAL A 73 2.27 4.76 -2.80
CA VAL A 73 2.29 3.33 -3.20
C VAL A 73 3.26 3.01 -4.33
N ALA A 74 3.99 4.02 -4.82
CA ALA A 74 5.12 3.90 -5.73
C ALA A 74 6.38 4.43 -5.01
N GLY A 75 7.23 3.52 -4.53
CA GLY A 75 8.35 3.83 -3.62
C GLY A 75 8.27 3.10 -2.27
N LEU A 76 7.72 1.90 -2.26
CA LEU A 76 7.56 1.06 -1.08
C LEU A 76 8.88 0.35 -0.76
N SER A 77 9.13 0.13 0.54
CA SER A 77 10.13 -0.84 0.96
C SER A 77 9.64 -2.26 0.69
N PHE A 78 10.55 -3.23 0.66
CA PHE A 78 10.17 -4.64 0.53
C PHE A 78 9.13 -5.09 1.55
N GLY A 79 9.26 -4.67 2.81
CA GLY A 79 8.28 -5.01 3.87
C GLY A 79 6.86 -4.54 3.53
N LEU A 80 6.71 -3.30 3.03
CA LEU A 80 5.41 -2.79 2.60
C LEU A 80 4.90 -3.50 1.33
N ALA A 81 5.79 -3.89 0.43
CA ALA A 81 5.42 -4.71 -0.73
C ALA A 81 4.87 -6.08 -0.32
N VAL A 82 5.44 -6.70 0.72
CA VAL A 82 4.92 -7.96 1.28
C VAL A 82 3.53 -7.77 1.92
N GLU A 83 3.29 -6.68 2.64
CA GLU A 83 1.96 -6.38 3.18
C GLU A 83 0.93 -6.08 2.05
N ALA A 84 1.36 -5.42 0.97
CA ALA A 84 0.53 -5.26 -0.23
C ALA A 84 0.18 -6.62 -0.87
N LEU A 85 1.15 -7.53 -1.00
CA LEU A 85 0.93 -8.90 -1.48
C LEU A 85 -0.06 -9.67 -0.60
N LYS A 86 0.09 -9.59 0.73
CA LYS A 86 -0.84 -10.23 1.68
C LYS A 86 -2.26 -9.67 1.59
N SER A 87 -2.42 -8.40 1.24
CA SER A 87 -3.72 -7.77 0.97
C SER A 87 -4.25 -8.03 -0.46
N GLY A 88 -3.64 -8.98 -1.19
CA GLY A 88 -4.10 -9.40 -2.52
C GLY A 88 -3.71 -8.43 -3.64
N LYS A 89 -2.85 -7.44 -3.36
CA LYS A 89 -2.32 -6.54 -4.39
C LYS A 89 -1.21 -7.22 -5.16
N ARG A 90 -0.97 -6.71 -6.37
CA ARG A 90 0.18 -7.06 -7.18
C ARG A 90 1.24 -6.01 -7.00
N VAL A 91 2.51 -6.41 -7.02
CA VAL A 91 3.63 -5.48 -6.86
C VAL A 91 4.68 -5.66 -7.94
N THR A 92 5.39 -4.59 -8.26
CA THR A 92 6.53 -4.59 -9.18
C THR A 92 7.66 -3.73 -8.61
N ARG A 93 8.85 -3.79 -9.21
CA ARG A 93 9.96 -2.88 -8.93
C ARG A 93 10.23 -2.01 -10.13
N ALA A 94 10.46 -0.71 -9.90
CA ALA A 94 10.89 0.20 -10.96
C ALA A 94 12.25 -0.19 -11.57
N GLY A 95 13.16 -0.73 -10.75
CA GLY A 95 14.51 -1.11 -11.13
C GLY A 95 14.67 -2.53 -11.69
N TRP A 96 13.59 -3.26 -11.94
CA TRP A 96 13.70 -4.60 -12.54
C TRP A 96 14.07 -4.54 -14.03
N ASN A 97 14.96 -5.44 -14.41
CA ASN A 97 15.33 -5.64 -15.82
C ASN A 97 14.23 -6.42 -16.53
N GLY A 98 13.36 -5.69 -17.22
CA GLY A 98 12.29 -6.25 -18.03
C GLY A 98 10.99 -5.49 -17.82
N LYS A 99 10.29 -5.17 -18.91
CA LYS A 99 8.99 -4.51 -18.83
C LYS A 99 7.93 -5.54 -18.46
N GLY A 100 6.99 -5.13 -17.60
CA GLY A 100 5.80 -5.94 -17.27
C GLY A 100 6.05 -7.11 -16.31
N LEU A 101 7.17 -7.11 -15.58
CA LEU A 101 7.41 -8.06 -14.50
C LEU A 101 6.61 -7.66 -13.25
N TRP A 102 5.98 -8.60 -12.57
CA TRP A 102 5.27 -8.34 -11.32
C TRP A 102 5.08 -9.61 -10.47
N LEU A 103 4.79 -9.41 -9.18
CA LEU A 103 4.56 -10.45 -8.19
C LEU A 103 3.11 -10.48 -7.75
N GLU A 104 2.65 -11.68 -7.41
CA GLU A 104 1.47 -11.89 -6.58
C GLU A 104 1.68 -13.02 -5.58
N LEU A 105 0.90 -12.96 -4.49
CA LEU A 105 0.82 -14.03 -3.51
C LEU A 105 -0.20 -15.06 -3.98
N VAL A 106 0.25 -16.29 -4.18
CA VAL A 106 -0.62 -17.44 -4.40
C VAL A 106 -1.09 -17.93 -3.04
N GLN A 107 -2.41 -17.92 -2.84
CA GLN A 107 -3.04 -18.43 -1.62
C GLN A 107 -3.12 -19.96 -1.64
N GLN A 108 -3.34 -20.54 -0.46
CA GLN A 108 -3.63 -21.96 -0.33
C GLN A 108 -4.87 -22.33 -1.17
N SER A 109 -4.81 -23.46 -1.86
CA SER A 109 -5.90 -24.01 -2.65
C SER A 109 -5.75 -25.53 -2.73
N PRO A 110 -6.70 -26.29 -3.28
CA PRO A 110 -6.56 -27.75 -3.41
C PRO A 110 -5.31 -28.22 -4.17
N SER A 111 -4.67 -27.35 -4.96
CA SER A 111 -3.43 -27.63 -5.69
C SER A 111 -2.20 -26.90 -5.14
N VAL A 112 -2.33 -26.20 -4.01
CA VAL A 112 -1.26 -25.41 -3.37
C VAL A 112 -1.34 -25.60 -1.86
N ASP A 113 -0.43 -26.39 -1.30
CA ASP A 113 -0.41 -26.70 0.14
C ASP A 113 -0.01 -25.50 1.00
N LEU A 114 1.00 -24.74 0.54
CA LEU A 114 1.55 -23.57 1.24
C LEU A 114 1.54 -22.32 0.34
N PRO A 115 1.13 -21.15 0.86
CA PRO A 115 1.21 -19.91 0.11
C PRO A 115 2.64 -19.58 -0.32
N TYR A 116 2.79 -19.03 -1.53
CA TYR A 116 4.09 -18.60 -2.05
C TYR A 116 3.94 -17.40 -2.97
N ILE A 117 5.02 -16.64 -3.14
CA ILE A 117 5.07 -15.53 -4.09
C ILE A 117 5.50 -16.07 -5.45
N ARG A 118 4.80 -15.68 -6.51
CA ARG A 118 5.19 -16.02 -7.89
C ARG A 118 5.54 -14.77 -8.69
N LEU A 119 6.51 -14.90 -9.58
CA LEU A 119 6.87 -13.92 -10.59
C LEU A 119 6.09 -14.21 -11.87
N ILE A 120 5.52 -13.15 -12.42
CA ILE A 120 4.92 -13.11 -13.74
C ILE A 120 5.82 -12.26 -14.62
N TYR A 121 6.20 -12.78 -15.78
CA TYR A 121 6.97 -12.03 -16.76
C TYR A 121 6.44 -12.27 -18.17
N PRO A 122 6.46 -11.24 -19.06
CA PRO A 122 6.10 -11.44 -20.45
C PRO A 122 7.12 -12.36 -21.11
N VAL A 123 6.64 -13.38 -21.82
CA VAL A 123 7.48 -14.19 -22.70
C VAL A 123 7.39 -13.58 -24.09
N PRO A 124 8.45 -12.94 -24.62
CA PRO A 124 8.46 -12.51 -26.02
C PRO A 124 8.52 -13.75 -26.91
N GLY A 125 7.36 -14.21 -27.38
CA GLY A 125 7.27 -15.24 -28.40
C GLY A 125 7.27 -14.61 -29.79
N ASN A 126 8.01 -15.22 -30.71
CA ASN A 126 8.02 -15.01 -32.16
C ASN A 126 6.68 -15.35 -32.85
N GLY A 127 5.54 -14.93 -32.27
CA GLY A 127 4.21 -15.02 -32.89
C GLY A 127 3.34 -16.22 -32.47
N ALA A 128 3.88 -17.21 -31.77
CA ALA A 128 3.11 -18.31 -31.19
C ALA A 128 3.28 -18.32 -29.66
N MET A 129 2.36 -17.68 -28.94
CA MET A 129 2.41 -17.55 -27.48
C MET A 129 1.98 -18.87 -26.80
N PRO A 130 2.86 -19.65 -26.14
CA PRO A 130 2.41 -20.74 -25.27
C PRO A 130 1.74 -20.20 -23.99
N TYR A 131 1.99 -18.94 -23.62
CA TYR A 131 1.47 -18.30 -22.40
C TYR A 131 0.86 -16.92 -22.71
N PRO A 132 -0.43 -16.85 -23.08
CA PRO A 132 -1.08 -15.57 -23.44
C PRO A 132 -1.09 -14.55 -22.28
N ASN A 133 -0.89 -15.00 -21.03
CA ASN A 133 -0.84 -14.18 -19.83
C ASN A 133 0.57 -14.11 -19.20
N GLY A 134 1.62 -14.39 -19.97
CA GLY A 134 3.00 -14.46 -19.47
C GLY A 134 3.33 -15.78 -18.74
N ALA A 135 4.62 -16.04 -18.55
CA ALA A 135 5.09 -17.18 -17.78
C ALA A 135 4.97 -16.89 -16.28
N ARG A 136 4.77 -17.95 -15.50
CA ARG A 136 4.56 -17.88 -14.04
C ARG A 136 5.50 -18.87 -13.37
N VAL A 137 6.31 -18.39 -12.44
CA VAL A 137 7.27 -19.21 -11.71
C VAL A 137 7.29 -18.83 -10.22
N PRO A 138 7.53 -19.77 -9.29
CA PRO A 138 7.84 -19.41 -7.91
C PRO A 138 8.99 -18.40 -7.86
N TRP A 139 8.92 -17.44 -6.95
CA TRP A 139 9.91 -16.37 -6.83
C TRP A 139 10.52 -16.34 -5.44
N ALA A 140 11.84 -16.14 -5.39
CA ALA A 140 12.59 -15.91 -4.17
C ALA A 140 13.28 -14.54 -4.27
N PRO A 141 13.14 -13.66 -3.26
CA PRO A 141 13.79 -12.36 -3.28
C PRO A 141 15.32 -12.49 -3.16
N SER A 142 16.06 -11.73 -3.97
CA SER A 142 17.48 -11.50 -3.74
C SER A 142 17.71 -10.52 -2.58
N GLN A 143 18.92 -10.45 -2.03
CA GLN A 143 19.25 -9.41 -1.03
C GLN A 143 19.00 -7.99 -1.55
N THR A 144 19.27 -7.76 -2.84
CA THR A 144 19.00 -6.48 -3.49
C THR A 144 17.51 -6.19 -3.66
N ASP A 145 16.64 -7.22 -3.71
CA ASP A 145 15.19 -7.03 -3.69
C ASP A 145 14.70 -6.65 -2.29
N VAL A 146 15.23 -7.32 -1.26
CA VAL A 146 14.86 -7.08 0.14
C VAL A 146 15.25 -5.68 0.61
N LEU A 147 16.40 -5.17 0.17
CA LEU A 147 16.91 -3.85 0.55
C LEU A 147 16.42 -2.71 -0.36
N ALA A 148 15.54 -2.99 -1.32
CA ALA A 148 15.04 -1.98 -2.23
C ALA A 148 13.84 -1.21 -1.68
N ASP A 149 13.77 0.07 -2.05
CA ASP A 149 12.69 1.01 -1.73
C ASP A 149 11.92 1.50 -2.98
N ASP A 150 12.07 0.78 -4.10
CA ASP A 150 11.45 1.11 -5.38
C ASP A 150 10.26 0.20 -5.73
N TRP A 151 9.69 -0.47 -4.74
CA TRP A 151 8.53 -1.32 -4.94
C TRP A 151 7.26 -0.49 -5.19
N GLN A 152 6.36 -1.01 -6.00
CA GLN A 152 5.15 -0.31 -6.41
C GLN A 152 3.97 -1.26 -6.42
N ILE A 153 2.80 -0.80 -5.98
CA ILE A 153 1.53 -1.51 -6.22
C ILE A 153 1.09 -1.26 -7.67
N LEU A 154 0.68 -2.32 -8.37
CA LEU A 154 0.08 -2.27 -9.71
C LEU A 154 -1.43 -2.05 -9.68
#